data_AF-A0A9W3ZZS0-F1
#
_entry.id   AF-A0A9W3ZZS0-F1
#
_cell.length_a   1.000
_cell.length_b   1.000
_cell.length_c   1.000
_cell.angle_alpha   90.00
_cell.angle_beta   90.00
_cell.angle_gamma   90.00
#
_symmetry.space_group_name_H-M   'P 1'
#
loop_
_entity.id
_entity.type
_entity.pdbx_description
1 polymer ?
#
loop_
_entity_poly.entity_id
_entity_poly.type
_entity_poly.pdbx_seq_one_letter_code
_entity_poly.pdbx_strand_id
1 'polypeptide(L)' 'MDKTIVFRIVTNFANYRTGQSVYIDGVEGRITSIRSVTMTSGRDIEIIGRFKPYEHKREN' A
#
# COMPACT_ATOMS: atom_id res chain seq x y z
N MET A 1 -14.46 -11.93 -5.71
CA MET A 1 -13.04 -12.10 -6.07
C MET A 1 -12.22 -11.31 -5.07
N ASP A 2 -11.29 -11.95 -4.36
CA ASP A 2 -10.36 -11.27 -3.45
C ASP A 2 -9.34 -10.46 -4.28
N LYS A 3 -9.71 -9.24 -4.67
CA LYS A 3 -8.85 -8.37 -5.47
C LYS A 3 -7.77 -7.80 -4.56
N THR A 4 -6.60 -8.43 -4.55
CA THR A 4 -5.40 -7.85 -3.96
C THR A 4 -4.70 -6.97 -4.99
N ILE A 5 -4.38 -5.73 -4.63
CA ILE A 5 -3.69 -4.75 -5.48
C ILE A 5 -2.22 -4.67 -5.05
N VAL A 6 -1.31 -4.60 -6.02
CA VAL A 6 0.12 -4.32 -5.77
C VAL A 6 0.32 -2.81 -5.79
N PHE A 7 1.05 -2.28 -4.81
CA PHE A 7 1.42 -0.87 -4.76
C PHE A 7 2.93 -0.69 -4.79
N ARG A 8 3.39 0.43 -5.35
CA ARG A 8 4.76 0.94 -5.30
C ARG A 8 4.72 2.39 -4.88
N ILE A 9 5.38 2.73 -3.79
CA ILE A 9 5.45 4.10 -3.27
C ILE A 9 6.92 4.46 -3.07
N VAL A 10 7.30 5.66 -3.50
CA VAL A 10 8.59 6.28 -3.17
C VAL A 10 8.33 7.38 -2.16
N THR A 11 8.98 7.31 -1.01
CA THR A 11 8.73 8.22 0.12
C THR A 11 9.99 8.44 0.93
N ASN A 12 10.11 9.59 1.58
CA ASN A 12 11.12 9.83 2.61
C ASN A 12 10.67 9.32 4.00
N PHE A 13 9.49 8.70 4.11
CA PHE A 13 8.89 8.26 5.37
C PHE A 13 8.48 6.77 5.35
N ALA A 14 9.17 5.94 6.14
CA ALA A 14 9.07 4.48 6.08
C ALA A 14 7.92 3.85 6.89
N ASN A 15 6.88 4.59 7.32
CA ASN A 15 5.90 4.06 8.27
C ASN A 15 4.74 3.30 7.60
N TYR A 16 5.06 2.35 6.72
CA TYR A 16 4.11 1.41 6.15
C TYR A 16 4.28 0.04 6.81
N ARG A 17 3.19 -0.54 7.29
CA ARG A 17 3.19 -1.82 8.00
C ARG A 17 2.08 -2.73 7.50
N THR A 18 2.31 -4.04 7.51
CA THR A 18 1.24 -5.01 7.27
C THR A 18 0.11 -4.81 8.29
N GLY A 19 -1.12 -4.84 7.82
CA GLY A 19 -2.32 -4.64 8.61
C GLY A 19 -2.75 -3.18 8.76
N GLN A 20 -1.95 -2.21 8.29
CA GLN A 20 -2.29 -0.79 8.30
C GLN A 20 -3.31 -0.45 7.20
N SER A 21 -4.25 0.45 7.49
CA SER A 21 -5.13 1.05 6.49
C SER A 21 -4.35 2.07 5.65
N VAL A 22 -4.53 2.02 4.35
CA VAL A 22 -3.89 2.92 3.39
C VAL A 22 -4.90 3.40 2.36
N TYR A 23 -4.66 4.59 1.82
CA TYR A 23 -5.37 5.14 0.69
C TYR A 23 -4.38 5.35 -0.45
N ILE A 24 -4.48 4.54 -1.51
CA ILE A 24 -3.55 4.53 -2.64
C ILE A 24 -4.37 4.63 -3.92
N ASP A 25 -4.02 5.60 -4.78
CA ASP A 25 -4.67 5.82 -6.08
C ASP A 25 -6.21 5.87 -6.03
N GLY A 26 -6.75 6.53 -5.02
CA GLY A 26 -8.20 6.69 -4.85
C GLY A 26 -8.90 5.52 -4.15
N VAL A 27 -8.15 4.48 -3.75
CA VAL A 27 -8.70 3.25 -3.17
C VAL A 27 -8.23 3.10 -1.73
N GLU A 28 -9.19 2.99 -0.80
CA GLU A 28 -8.90 2.64 0.58
C GLU A 28 -8.81 1.12 0.75
N GLY A 29 -7.85 0.66 1.56
CA GLY A 29 -7.77 -0.74 1.93
C GLY A 29 -6.74 -1.01 3.00
N ARG A 30 -6.43 -2.29 3.20
CA ARG A 30 -5.49 -2.75 4.23
C ARG A 30 -4.27 -3.40 3.60
N ILE A 31 -3.06 -3.00 4.02
CA ILE A 31 -1.83 -3.67 3.59
C ILE A 31 -1.87 -5.12 4.04
N THR A 32 -1.70 -6.05 3.09
CA THR A 32 -1.67 -7.49 3.36
C THR A 32 -0.25 -8.05 3.35
N SER A 33 0.68 -7.41 2.63
CA SER A 33 2.10 -7.77 2.68
C SER A 33 2.99 -6.63 2.20
N ILE A 34 4.18 -6.51 2.78
CA ILE A 34 5.29 -5.71 2.24
C ILE A 34 6.27 -6.70 1.61
N ARG A 35 6.67 -6.44 0.36
CA ARG A 35 7.51 -7.35 -0.45
C ARG A 35 8.93 -6.86 -0.60
N SER A 36 9.11 -5.55 -0.73
CA SER A 36 10.43 -4.93 -0.82
C SER A 36 10.42 -3.58 -0.13
N VAL A 37 11.54 -3.26 0.52
CA VAL A 37 11.87 -1.93 1.02
C VAL A 37 13.31 -1.67 0.59
N THR A 38 13.52 -0.70 -0.28
CA THR A 38 14.83 -0.38 -0.85
C THR A 38 15.12 1.10 -0.69
N MET A 39 16.30 1.45 -0.18
CA MET A 39 16.75 2.85 -0.18
C MET A 39 17.22 3.24 -1.58
N THR A 40 16.75 4.37 -2.08
CA THR A 40 17.22 4.96 -3.34
C THR A 40 18.42 5.87 -3.06
N SER A 41 19.12 6.29 -4.12
CA SER A 41 20.32 7.13 -4.06
C SER A 41 20.12 8.55 -3.49
N GLY A 42 18.90 8.91 -3.04
CA GLY A 42 18.54 10.25 -2.56
C GLY A 42 18.03 10.34 -1.11
N ARG A 43 18.20 9.29 -0.30
CA ARG A 43 17.52 9.08 1.01
C ARG A 43 16.03 8.75 0.92
N ASP A 44 15.47 8.66 -0.27
CA ASP A 44 14.12 8.14 -0.43
C ASP A 44 14.12 6.63 -0.26
N ILE A 45 12.95 6.11 0.05
CA ILE A 45 12.68 4.71 0.31
C ILE A 45 11.59 4.29 -0.67
N GLU A 46 11.91 3.31 -1.49
CA GLU A 46 10.94 2.61 -2.32
C GLU A 46 10.34 1.46 -1.52
N ILE A 47 9.01 1.41 -1.46
CA ILE A 47 8.25 0.35 -0.81
C ILE A 47 7.34 -0.29 -1.84
N ILE A 48 7.47 -1.61 -1.98
CA ILE A 48 6.60 -2.43 -2.83
C ILE A 48 5.82 -3.36 -1.93
N GLY A 49 4.49 -3.34 -2.06
CA GLY A 49 3.62 -4.16 -1.22
C GLY A 49 2.33 -4.55 -1.92
N ARG A 50 1.45 -5.16 -1.14
CA ARG A 50 0.10 -5.54 -1.54
C ARG A 50 -0.88 -5.00 -0.53
N PHE A 51 -2.03 -4.54 -1.00
CA PHE A 51 -3.15 -4.17 -0.15
C PHE A 51 -4.45 -4.77 -0.69
N LYS A 52 -5.38 -5.02 0.20
CA LYS A 52 -6.73 -5.48 -0.13
C LYS A 52 -7.67 -4.28 0.04
N PRO A 53 -8.32 -3.81 -1.03
CA PRO A 53 -9.33 -2.77 -0.95
C PRO A 53 -10.43 -3.16 0.02
N TYR A 54 -10.95 -2.18 0.75
CA TYR A 54 -12.21 -2.38 1.45
C TYR A 54 -13.33 -2.49 0.41
N GLU A 55 -14.27 -3.40 0.64
CA GLU A 55 -15.48 -3.44 -0.15
C GLU A 55 -16.28 -2.19 0.20
N HIS A 56 -16.16 -1.14 -0.61
CA HIS A 56 -17.14 -0.07 -0.58
C HIS A 56 -18.46 -0.66 -1.06
N LYS A 57 -19.33 -1.04 -0.11
CA LYS A 57 -20.75 -1.17 -0.41
C LYS A 57 -21.19 0.19 -0.91
N ARG A 58 -21.42 0.31 -2.23
CA ARG A 58 -22.26 1.38 -2.75
C ARG A 58 -23.65 1.12 -2.15
N GLU A 59 -23.94 1.73 -1.01
CA GLU A 59 -25.32 1.92 -0.60
C GLU A 59 -25.93 2.90 -1.62
N ASN A 60 -26.80 2.37 -2.47
CA ASN A 60 -27.81 3.12 -3.21
C ASN A 60 -29.05 2.24 -3.30
#